data_AF-A0A194PZ31-F1
#
_entry.id   AF-A0A194PZ31-F1
#
_cell.length_a   1.000
_cell.length_b   1.000
_cell.length_c   1.000
_cell.angle_alpha   90.00
_cell.angle_beta   90.00
_cell.angle_gamma   90.00
#
_symmetry.space_group_name_H-M   'P 1'
#
loop_
_entity.id
_entity.type
_entity.pdbx_description
1 polymer ?
#
loop_
_entity_poly.entity_id
_entity_poly.type
_entity_poly.pdbx_seq_one_letter_code
_entity_poly.pdbx_strand_id
1 'polypeptide(L)'
;MSLDKLKVDRQEGATIGKESPCYFCNDMFEMGKLQNHLKQCGSILEQCPLRCGAWIQRKHKQVHVNECPQMEKARNSSSPTHVRVSEPSPPAVPVSNHTRTPRHSPLDECVTYLEKEVAGIKLVLSAESSQRDVFSTELETLRTKLVLVEERGQHVVSALGTLRAAVDAEAARAADWAAQFRHDLSNVQLALQELQSQQLSTAMRVESAISSIVHEQNERELLEQAMTQHDNRIRAIGRLEEVMEYIKRTIEEDRERNAESRAALEDELAEARRTSQQLAHLATLRAQLETTANERPALDRVAVLEVATADARAEAAEHASRMDTISRDLRALTKSYHKIRTEIVDFQARINFSNPELGSDDGHFIWRIDNFTSRMKEAKEKDTVLTSPHFRTSKYGYTLKAEVNLNGIGKWKGRHINCTVRLVAGPYDSLLEWPCDLNISIVLRDQPANRSQAMDIVKSLQLRRKSASSRHDYDEANEEKTRSTENLDMNVVQMKKQYIFIPHTSLDKFEYIKNDVMFLEFLVNH
;
A
#
# COMPACT_ATOMS: atom_id res chain seq x y z
N MET A 1 -12.15 29.60 20.14
CA MET A 1 -11.56 30.79 19.49
C MET A 1 -11.93 30.72 18.02
N SER A 2 -12.30 31.85 17.40
CA SER A 2 -12.91 31.85 16.07
C SER A 2 -11.89 32.01 14.94
N LEU A 3 -12.29 31.52 13.77
CA LEU A 3 -11.71 31.77 12.45
C LEU A 3 -11.40 33.25 12.22
N ASP A 4 -10.35 33.57 11.45
CA ASP A 4 -10.61 34.06 10.08
C ASP A 4 -9.40 34.06 9.12
N LYS A 5 -9.71 33.89 7.82
CA LYS A 5 -8.98 34.28 6.60
C LYS A 5 -7.44 34.13 6.52
N LEU A 6 -7.01 33.06 5.85
CA LEU A 6 -6.08 33.21 4.72
C LEU A 6 -6.89 33.12 3.41
N LYS A 7 -6.66 34.06 2.48
CA LYS A 7 -7.30 34.09 1.17
C LYS A 7 -6.22 34.17 0.09
N VAL A 8 -6.35 33.38 -0.96
CA VAL A 8 -5.39 33.28 -2.05
C VAL A 8 -5.68 34.31 -3.14
N ASP A 9 -4.62 34.99 -3.58
CA ASP A 9 -4.35 35.29 -4.99
C ASP A 9 -2.83 35.08 -5.20
N ARG A 10 -2.24 34.72 -6.35
CA ARG A 10 -2.62 33.96 -7.57
C ARG A 10 -1.71 34.49 -8.69
N GLN A 11 -0.56 33.84 -8.89
CA GLN A 11 0.37 33.97 -10.03
C GLN A 11 1.47 32.91 -9.81
N GLU A 12 2.17 32.34 -10.79
CA GLU A 12 1.91 32.14 -12.23
C GLU A 12 2.83 30.97 -12.67
N GLY A 13 2.61 30.35 -13.84
CA GLY A 13 3.36 29.15 -14.23
C GLY A 13 4.79 29.44 -14.71
N ALA A 14 5.80 29.01 -13.97
CA ALA A 14 7.21 29.00 -14.39
C ALA A 14 7.83 27.59 -14.29
N THR A 15 8.77 27.29 -15.18
CA THR A 15 9.46 25.98 -15.22
C THR A 15 10.25 25.74 -13.93
N ILE A 16 10.02 24.60 -13.27
CA ILE A 16 10.77 24.20 -12.06
C ILE A 16 12.22 23.88 -12.46
N GLY A 17 13.09 24.88 -12.41
CA GLY A 17 14.52 24.69 -12.40
C GLY A 17 14.91 23.89 -11.15
N LYS A 18 15.82 22.93 -11.29
CA LYS A 18 16.37 22.23 -10.12
C LYS A 18 17.20 23.24 -9.32
N GLU A 19 16.72 23.63 -8.15
CA GLU A 19 17.50 24.45 -7.24
C GLU A 19 18.54 23.60 -6.49
N SER A 20 19.55 24.24 -5.93
CA SER A 20 20.53 23.61 -5.05
C SER A 20 21.05 24.60 -4.00
N PRO A 21 21.36 24.14 -2.78
CA PRO A 21 21.88 25.01 -1.72
C PRO A 21 23.37 25.30 -1.91
N CYS A 22 23.81 26.48 -1.45
CA CYS A 22 25.22 26.82 -1.40
C CYS A 22 25.90 26.18 -0.18
N TYR A 23 26.91 25.34 -0.38
CA TYR A 23 27.70 24.71 0.70
C TYR A 23 28.33 25.67 1.73
N PHE A 24 28.35 26.98 1.49
CA PHE A 24 28.92 27.99 2.39
C PHE A 24 27.89 28.88 3.11
N CYS A 25 26.63 28.93 2.65
CA CYS A 25 25.58 29.77 3.26
C CYS A 25 24.17 29.17 3.25
N ASN A 26 23.97 28.00 2.66
CA ASN A 26 22.71 27.30 2.44
C ASN A 26 21.63 28.04 1.63
N ASP A 27 21.93 29.23 1.07
CA ASP A 27 21.05 29.91 0.12
C ASP A 27 20.78 29.03 -1.11
N MET A 28 19.53 28.95 -1.54
CA MET A 28 19.07 28.20 -2.71
C MET A 28 19.26 29.02 -3.99
N PHE A 29 19.69 28.37 -5.08
CA PHE A 29 19.81 28.97 -6.41
C PHE A 29 19.57 27.95 -7.52
N GLU A 30 19.21 28.41 -8.72
CA GLU A 30 19.05 27.56 -9.91
C GLU A 30 20.36 26.86 -10.33
N MET A 31 20.30 25.54 -10.59
CA MET A 31 21.41 24.76 -11.11
C MET A 31 22.01 25.39 -12.38
N GLY A 32 23.31 25.71 -12.32
CA GLY A 32 24.05 26.45 -13.35
C GLY A 32 24.49 27.86 -12.91
N LYS A 33 23.76 28.53 -12.02
CA LYS A 33 24.15 29.86 -11.50
C LYS A 33 25.17 29.81 -10.34
N LEU A 34 25.51 28.61 -9.83
CA LEU A 34 26.45 28.37 -8.71
C LEU A 34 27.76 29.16 -8.82
N GLN A 35 28.46 29.14 -9.97
CA GLN A 35 29.74 29.86 -10.09
C GLN A 35 29.61 31.38 -9.95
N ASN A 36 28.47 31.95 -10.30
CA ASN A 36 28.23 33.39 -10.12
C ASN A 36 27.88 33.71 -8.66
N HIS A 37 27.10 32.84 -8.00
CA HIS A 37 26.88 32.92 -6.55
C HIS A 37 28.21 32.81 -5.78
N LEU A 38 29.08 31.82 -6.06
CA LEU A 38 30.36 31.65 -5.34
C LEU A 38 31.31 32.86 -5.46
N LYS A 39 31.28 33.60 -6.58
CA LYS A 39 32.05 34.85 -6.74
C LYS A 39 31.58 35.97 -5.81
N GLN A 40 30.33 35.93 -5.35
CA GLN A 40 29.70 36.99 -4.54
C GLN A 40 29.37 36.53 -3.10
N CYS A 41 29.33 35.22 -2.84
CA CYS A 41 28.96 34.62 -1.56
C CYS A 41 29.78 35.21 -0.40
N GLY A 42 29.10 35.81 0.57
CA GLY A 42 29.72 36.49 1.70
C GLY A 42 30.36 35.56 2.73
N SER A 43 29.93 34.29 2.78
CA SER A 43 30.37 33.31 3.79
C SER A 43 31.65 32.54 3.42
N ILE A 44 32.14 32.67 2.19
CA ILE A 44 33.42 32.06 1.79
C ILE A 44 34.56 32.69 2.59
N LEU A 45 35.45 31.84 3.12
CA LEU A 45 36.64 32.27 3.85
C LEU A 45 37.75 32.70 2.88
N GLU A 46 38.27 33.90 3.06
CA GLU A 46 39.44 34.42 2.36
C GLU A 46 40.55 34.75 3.38
N GLN A 47 41.81 34.53 3.01
CA GLN A 47 42.94 34.93 3.84
C GLN A 47 43.03 36.47 3.93
N CYS A 48 43.38 37.00 5.10
CA CYS A 48 43.56 38.44 5.29
C CYS A 48 44.58 39.03 4.28
N PRO A 49 44.25 40.14 3.56
CA PRO A 49 45.17 40.79 2.64
C PRO A 49 46.51 41.21 3.27
N LEU A 50 46.50 41.57 4.56
CA LEU A 50 47.68 41.93 5.34
C LEU A 50 48.43 40.70 5.91
N ARG A 51 48.08 39.48 5.46
CA ARG A 51 48.72 38.20 5.78
C ARG A 51 48.95 37.94 7.28
N CYS A 52 48.06 38.42 8.15
CA CYS A 52 48.11 38.18 9.60
C CYS A 52 47.82 36.72 10.04
N GLY A 53 47.74 35.77 9.10
CA GLY A 53 47.39 34.36 9.35
C GLY A 53 45.88 34.05 9.40
N ALA A 54 45.04 35.05 9.66
CA ALA A 54 43.59 34.84 9.78
C ALA A 54 42.89 34.56 8.44
N TRP A 55 41.87 33.69 8.49
CA TRP A 55 40.91 33.41 7.44
C TRP A 55 39.56 34.02 7.84
N ILE A 56 39.00 34.90 7.02
CA ILE A 56 37.82 35.72 7.35
C ILE A 56 36.74 35.51 6.30
N GLN A 57 35.48 35.41 6.72
CA GLN A 57 34.34 35.40 5.79
C GLN A 57 34.34 36.70 4.98
N ARG A 58 34.22 36.60 3.64
CA ARG A 58 34.28 37.72 2.69
C ARG A 58 33.46 38.94 3.14
N LYS A 59 32.26 38.74 3.70
CA LYS A 59 31.38 39.80 4.23
C LYS A 59 31.96 40.61 5.41
N HIS A 60 32.87 40.05 6.19
CA HIS A 60 33.54 40.72 7.32
C HIS A 60 34.98 41.16 7.02
N LYS A 61 35.46 40.92 5.79
CA LYS A 61 36.84 41.18 5.35
C LYS A 61 37.28 42.63 5.61
N GLN A 62 36.41 43.61 5.31
CA GLN A 62 36.76 45.03 5.47
C GLN A 62 36.83 45.45 6.95
N VAL A 63 35.94 44.93 7.80
CA VAL A 63 35.98 45.17 9.25
C VAL A 63 37.28 44.63 9.84
N HIS A 64 37.63 43.37 9.53
CA HIS A 64 38.89 42.78 9.98
C HIS A 64 40.13 43.53 9.46
N VAL A 65 40.14 44.02 8.21
CA VAL A 65 41.27 44.81 7.69
C VAL A 65 41.46 46.09 8.50
N ASN A 66 40.37 46.79 8.84
CA ASN A 66 40.40 48.01 9.66
C ASN A 66 40.83 47.75 11.12
N GLU A 67 40.73 46.51 11.61
CA GLU A 67 41.09 46.08 12.97
C GLU A 67 42.35 45.19 13.00
N CYS A 68 43.05 45.05 11.87
CA CYS A 68 44.09 44.04 11.71
C CYS A 68 45.38 44.41 12.48
N PRO A 69 45.97 43.51 13.30
CA PRO A 69 47.23 43.76 14.02
C PRO A 69 48.47 44.03 13.13
N GLN A 70 48.36 43.88 11.81
CA GLN A 70 49.41 44.24 10.85
C GLN A 70 49.19 45.63 10.21
N MET A 71 48.03 46.27 10.42
CA MET A 71 47.71 47.55 9.76
C MET A 71 48.56 48.72 10.31
N GLU A 72 48.84 48.77 11.60
CA GLU A 72 49.75 49.81 12.15
C GLU A 72 51.18 49.64 11.63
N LYS A 73 51.66 48.40 11.54
CA LYS A 73 52.98 48.07 10.94
C LYS A 73 53.07 48.48 9.47
N ALA A 74 51.94 48.51 8.75
CA ALA A 74 51.85 49.00 7.38
C ALA A 74 51.76 50.53 7.27
N ARG A 75 51.39 51.27 8.34
CA ARG A 75 51.38 52.74 8.35
C ARG A 75 52.72 53.35 8.78
N ASN A 76 53.47 52.66 9.65
CA ASN A 76 54.74 53.19 10.19
C ASN A 76 55.96 52.99 9.27
N SER A 77 55.76 52.63 8.00
CA SER A 77 56.82 52.39 7.00
C SER A 77 57.17 53.61 6.13
N SER A 78 56.52 54.77 6.35
CA SER A 78 56.93 56.05 5.76
C SER A 78 57.78 56.87 6.72
N SER A 79 59.07 56.99 6.44
CA SER A 79 60.04 57.84 7.17
C SER A 79 59.63 59.32 7.20
N PRO A 80 60.18 60.14 8.13
CA PRO A 80 61.28 61.00 7.68
C PRO A 80 62.37 61.38 8.71
N THR A 81 63.51 61.84 8.18
CA THR A 81 64.47 62.84 8.70
C THR A 81 65.19 62.67 10.05
N HIS A 82 66.52 62.82 10.00
CA HIS A 82 67.37 63.20 11.13
C HIS A 82 66.92 64.52 11.78
N VAL A 83 66.96 64.58 13.12
CA VAL A 83 67.25 65.81 13.89
C VAL A 83 68.25 65.46 15.00
N ARG A 84 69.18 66.37 15.28
CA ARG A 84 70.23 66.25 16.31
C ARG A 84 70.08 67.43 17.28
N VAL A 85 70.05 67.18 18.59
CA VAL A 85 69.94 68.21 19.64
C VAL A 85 70.97 67.92 20.73
N SER A 86 71.53 68.98 21.34
CA SER A 86 72.58 68.93 22.36
C SER A 86 72.25 69.83 23.56
N GLU A 87 72.74 69.42 24.74
CA GLU A 87 72.95 70.23 25.98
C GLU A 87 71.72 70.90 26.64
N PRO A 88 71.85 71.19 27.95
CA PRO A 88 72.22 72.55 28.38
C PRO A 88 73.29 72.63 29.50
N SER A 89 73.84 73.84 29.70
CA SER A 89 74.89 74.20 30.69
C SER A 89 74.92 75.74 30.89
N PRO A 90 75.85 76.35 31.67
CA PRO A 90 76.51 75.92 32.90
C PRO A 90 75.76 76.55 34.11
N PRO A 91 76.08 77.69 34.80
CA PRO A 91 77.36 78.40 35.14
C PRO A 91 78.00 77.81 36.43
N ALA A 92 78.86 78.43 37.28
CA ALA A 92 79.44 79.78 37.45
C ALA A 92 80.84 79.71 38.16
N VAL A 93 81.37 80.84 38.68
CA VAL A 93 82.70 80.94 39.37
C VAL A 93 82.67 81.99 40.50
N PRO A 94 83.67 82.02 41.42
CA PRO A 94 84.45 83.26 41.59
C PRO A 94 85.98 83.04 41.72
N VAL A 95 86.75 84.14 41.73
CA VAL A 95 88.23 84.19 41.56
C VAL A 95 88.94 84.82 42.76
N SER A 96 90.13 84.35 43.14
CA SER A 96 91.17 85.17 43.78
C SER A 96 92.60 84.60 43.63
N ASN A 97 93.62 85.41 43.91
CA ASN A 97 94.98 85.29 43.38
C ASN A 97 96.02 84.55 44.25
N HIS A 98 97.00 83.98 43.54
CA HIS A 98 98.39 83.61 43.88
C HIS A 98 99.01 83.96 45.25
N THR A 99 99.88 83.05 45.75
CA THR A 99 101.29 83.30 46.16
C THR A 99 102.06 81.95 46.21
N ARG A 100 103.41 81.93 46.31
CA ARG A 100 104.28 80.80 45.90
C ARG A 100 105.28 80.32 46.97
N THR A 101 105.30 79.00 47.26
CA THR A 101 106.37 78.18 47.91
C THR A 101 106.71 78.48 49.39
N PRO A 102 107.44 77.60 50.15
CA PRO A 102 108.12 76.34 49.76
C PRO A 102 107.91 75.06 50.63
N ARG A 103 108.13 73.89 49.98
CA ARG A 103 108.68 72.60 50.49
C ARG A 103 108.11 71.93 51.76
N HIS A 104 107.51 70.75 51.57
CA HIS A 104 107.77 69.53 52.35
C HIS A 104 107.83 68.30 51.40
N SER A 105 107.93 67.06 51.91
CA SER A 105 108.44 65.88 51.17
C SER A 105 107.45 65.18 50.21
N PRO A 106 107.81 64.90 48.94
CA PRO A 106 106.89 64.45 47.89
C PRO A 106 106.70 62.93 47.76
N LEU A 107 107.17 62.11 48.70
CA LEU A 107 107.10 60.64 48.60
C LEU A 107 105.81 60.07 49.21
N ASP A 108 105.39 60.52 50.39
CA ASP A 108 104.17 60.01 51.05
C ASP A 108 102.89 60.31 50.24
N GLU A 109 102.80 61.46 49.58
CA GLU A 109 101.67 61.79 48.70
C GLU A 109 101.60 60.86 47.48
N CYS A 110 102.74 60.48 46.90
CA CYS A 110 102.81 59.50 45.82
C CYS A 110 102.49 58.07 46.31
N VAL A 111 102.97 57.68 47.50
CA VAL A 111 102.67 56.37 48.10
C VAL A 111 101.18 56.25 48.40
N THR A 112 100.59 57.22 49.11
CA THR A 112 99.16 57.21 49.46
C THR A 112 98.25 57.33 48.24
N TYR A 113 98.68 58.03 47.17
CA TYR A 113 98.00 57.99 45.87
C TYR A 113 98.02 56.58 45.26
N LEU A 114 99.19 55.93 45.20
CA LEU A 114 99.33 54.58 44.64
C LEU A 114 98.60 53.52 45.48
N GLU A 115 98.58 53.65 46.81
CA GLU A 115 97.78 52.80 47.70
C GLU A 115 96.28 52.95 47.42
N LYS A 116 95.81 54.18 47.19
CA LYS A 116 94.42 54.47 46.83
C LYS A 116 94.05 53.93 45.45
N GLU A 117 94.92 54.06 44.46
CA GLU A 117 94.72 53.46 43.13
C GLU A 117 94.73 51.91 43.20
N VAL A 118 95.64 51.32 43.97
CA VAL A 118 95.67 49.87 44.21
C VAL A 118 94.41 49.41 44.97
N ALA A 119 93.87 50.20 45.89
CA ALA A 119 92.59 49.93 46.54
C ALA A 119 91.41 50.03 45.56
N GLY A 120 91.41 51.02 44.66
CA GLY A 120 90.44 51.16 43.57
C GLY A 120 90.46 49.98 42.60
N ILE A 121 91.66 49.57 42.14
CA ILE A 121 91.86 48.41 41.28
C ILE A 121 91.41 47.11 41.98
N LYS A 122 91.70 46.94 43.28
CA LYS A 122 91.17 45.81 44.06
C LYS A 122 89.65 45.81 44.14
N LEU A 123 89.02 46.97 44.33
CA LEU A 123 87.57 47.10 44.39
C LEU A 123 86.94 46.74 43.03
N VAL A 124 87.44 47.30 41.93
CA VAL A 124 87.00 46.95 40.57
C VAL A 124 87.20 45.46 40.29
N LEU A 125 88.36 44.88 40.64
CA LEU A 125 88.61 43.45 40.45
C LEU A 125 87.65 42.56 41.28
N SER A 126 87.23 43.01 42.46
CA SER A 126 86.23 42.31 43.29
C SER A 126 84.80 42.46 42.77
N ALA A 127 84.47 43.60 42.16
CA ALA A 127 83.21 43.77 41.45
C ALA A 127 83.17 42.82 40.22
N GLU A 128 84.22 42.84 39.40
CA GLU A 128 84.40 41.96 38.24
C GLU A 128 84.47 40.47 38.59
N SER A 129 84.95 40.06 39.78
CA SER A 129 84.79 38.66 40.24
C SER A 129 83.33 38.37 40.59
N SER A 130 82.68 39.20 41.43
CA SER A 130 81.29 38.99 41.81
C SER A 130 80.31 38.96 40.64
N GLN A 131 80.56 39.77 39.60
CA GLN A 131 79.76 39.80 38.38
C GLN A 131 79.96 38.54 37.52
N ARG A 132 81.19 37.98 37.47
CA ARG A 132 81.45 36.68 36.85
C ARG A 132 80.80 35.53 37.63
N ASP A 133 80.77 35.61 38.96
CA ASP A 133 80.08 34.62 39.80
C ASP A 133 78.56 34.64 39.55
N VAL A 134 77.95 35.83 39.44
CA VAL A 134 76.54 35.99 39.04
C VAL A 134 76.30 35.37 37.65
N PHE A 135 77.06 35.77 36.62
CA PHE A 135 76.91 35.19 35.28
C PHE A 135 77.13 33.67 35.24
N SER A 136 78.00 33.12 36.10
CA SER A 136 78.20 31.68 36.24
C SER A 136 76.91 31.00 36.75
N THR A 137 76.27 31.55 37.79
CA THR A 137 74.98 31.04 38.29
C THR A 137 73.81 31.21 37.31
N GLU A 138 73.80 32.28 36.51
CA GLU A 138 72.82 32.47 35.44
C GLU A 138 72.99 31.43 34.32
N LEU A 139 74.23 31.14 33.91
CA LEU A 139 74.55 30.08 32.95
C LEU A 139 74.14 28.69 33.46
N GLU A 140 74.36 28.38 34.73
CA GLU A 140 73.92 27.12 35.34
C GLU A 140 72.38 27.03 35.42
N THR A 141 71.73 28.16 35.69
CA THR A 141 70.26 28.30 35.65
C THR A 141 69.70 28.15 34.22
N LEU A 142 70.45 28.54 33.19
CA LEU A 142 70.08 28.34 31.78
C LEU A 142 70.32 26.89 31.33
N ARG A 143 71.42 26.26 31.76
CA ARG A 143 71.71 24.82 31.52
C ARG A 143 70.61 23.92 32.09
N THR A 144 70.23 24.12 33.35
CA THR A 144 69.15 23.34 33.99
C THR A 144 67.80 23.55 33.32
N LYS A 145 67.48 24.77 32.87
CA LYS A 145 66.29 25.05 32.05
C LYS A 145 66.33 24.36 30.68
N LEU A 146 67.51 24.26 30.04
CA LEU A 146 67.67 23.59 28.76
C LEU A 146 67.38 22.08 28.88
N VAL A 147 67.94 21.41 29.90
CA VAL A 147 67.68 19.98 30.17
C VAL A 147 66.19 19.73 30.42
N LEU A 148 65.52 20.55 31.23
CA LEU A 148 64.08 20.45 31.46
C LEU A 148 63.23 20.67 30.19
N VAL A 149 63.73 21.40 29.19
CA VAL A 149 63.08 21.56 27.87
C VAL A 149 63.34 20.34 26.99
N GLU A 150 64.54 19.76 27.03
CA GLU A 150 64.91 18.54 26.31
C GLU A 150 64.13 17.32 26.81
N GLU A 151 64.05 17.11 28.13
CA GLU A 151 63.21 16.08 28.76
C GLU A 151 61.74 16.20 28.34
N ARG A 152 61.18 17.42 28.40
CA ARG A 152 59.80 17.69 27.94
C ARG A 152 59.63 17.43 26.45
N GLY A 153 60.63 17.77 25.63
CA GLY A 153 60.66 17.46 24.22
C GLY A 153 60.60 15.94 23.98
N GLN A 154 61.40 15.16 24.70
CA GLN A 154 61.43 13.71 24.59
C GLN A 154 60.12 13.06 25.07
N HIS A 155 59.48 13.60 26.12
CA HIS A 155 58.14 13.18 26.54
C HIS A 155 57.08 13.47 25.45
N VAL A 156 57.13 14.63 24.79
CA VAL A 156 56.22 14.96 23.67
C VAL A 156 56.47 14.04 22.48
N VAL A 157 57.72 13.77 22.10
CA VAL A 157 58.05 12.82 21.02
C VAL A 157 57.54 11.41 21.33
N SER A 158 57.71 10.94 22.57
CA SER A 158 57.18 9.65 23.02
C SER A 158 55.65 9.59 22.95
N ALA A 159 54.95 10.62 23.43
CA ALA A 159 53.49 10.72 23.37
C ALA A 159 52.96 10.80 21.93
N LEU A 160 53.67 11.50 21.03
CA LEU A 160 53.32 11.51 19.60
C LEU A 160 53.55 10.13 18.96
N GLY A 161 54.57 9.39 19.38
CA GLY A 161 54.81 8.01 18.95
C GLY A 161 53.70 7.03 19.36
N THR A 162 53.24 7.09 20.61
CA THR A 162 52.13 6.23 21.08
C THR A 162 50.79 6.62 20.46
N LEU A 163 50.51 7.93 20.30
CA LEU A 163 49.33 8.40 19.56
C LEU A 163 49.37 7.96 18.09
N ARG A 164 50.53 8.01 17.42
CA ARG A 164 50.69 7.54 16.05
C ARG A 164 50.38 6.05 15.93
N ALA A 165 50.95 5.22 16.81
CA ALA A 165 50.69 3.79 16.83
C ALA A 165 49.20 3.45 17.09
N ALA A 166 48.53 4.22 17.96
CA ALA A 166 47.09 4.07 18.19
C ALA A 166 46.25 4.42 16.95
N VAL A 167 46.60 5.50 16.24
CA VAL A 167 45.94 5.89 14.97
C VAL A 167 46.16 4.83 13.88
N ASP A 168 47.37 4.30 13.73
CA ASP A 168 47.65 3.25 12.75
C ASP A 168 46.91 1.93 13.08
N ALA A 169 46.76 1.59 14.38
CA ALA A 169 45.99 0.43 14.82
C ALA A 169 44.45 0.61 14.67
N GLU A 170 43.94 1.84 14.71
CA GLU A 170 42.54 2.15 14.36
C GLU A 170 42.33 2.08 12.85
N ALA A 171 43.26 2.62 12.06
CA ALA A 171 43.22 2.56 10.61
C ALA A 171 43.24 1.12 10.07
N ALA A 172 44.03 0.23 10.70
CA ALA A 172 44.03 -1.20 10.39
C ALA A 172 42.65 -1.84 10.65
N ARG A 173 42.08 -1.67 11.87
CA ARG A 173 40.76 -2.21 12.21
C ARG A 173 39.65 -1.67 11.30
N ALA A 174 39.71 -0.40 10.91
CA ALA A 174 38.77 0.18 9.95
C ALA A 174 38.92 -0.44 8.54
N ALA A 175 40.14 -0.78 8.10
CA ALA A 175 40.38 -1.47 6.84
C ALA A 175 39.86 -2.92 6.86
N ASP A 176 40.05 -3.64 7.97
CA ASP A 176 39.53 -5.00 8.18
C ASP A 176 38.00 -5.03 8.18
N TRP A 177 37.35 -4.11 8.91
CA TRP A 177 35.89 -3.97 8.90
C TRP A 177 35.38 -3.64 7.49
N ALA A 178 36.05 -2.73 6.77
CA ALA A 178 35.69 -2.42 5.39
C ALA A 178 35.90 -3.61 4.44
N ALA A 179 36.85 -4.52 4.71
CA ALA A 179 37.01 -5.76 3.96
C ALA A 179 35.87 -6.75 4.24
N GLN A 180 35.51 -6.94 5.52
CA GLN A 180 34.38 -7.77 5.93
C GLN A 180 33.06 -7.29 5.31
N PHE A 181 32.75 -5.99 5.41
CA PHE A 181 31.54 -5.42 4.78
C PHE A 181 31.50 -5.60 3.25
N ARG A 182 32.65 -5.56 2.55
CA ARG A 182 32.71 -5.86 1.11
C ARG A 182 32.42 -7.34 0.82
N HIS A 183 32.92 -8.25 1.65
CA HIS A 183 32.64 -9.68 1.51
C HIS A 183 31.16 -9.99 1.78
N ASP A 184 30.60 -9.46 2.86
CA ASP A 184 29.19 -9.67 3.22
C ASP A 184 28.23 -9.07 2.18
N LEU A 185 28.54 -7.90 1.63
CA LEU A 185 27.80 -7.31 0.51
C LEU A 185 27.84 -8.20 -0.74
N SER A 186 28.99 -8.79 -1.06
CA SER A 186 29.14 -9.74 -2.16
C SER A 186 28.31 -11.00 -1.94
N ASN A 187 28.28 -11.53 -0.71
CA ASN A 187 27.47 -12.70 -0.34
C ASN A 187 25.96 -12.39 -0.46
N VAL A 188 25.51 -11.21 -0.03
CA VAL A 188 24.11 -10.76 -0.18
C VAL A 188 23.74 -10.56 -1.65
N GLN A 189 24.64 -10.04 -2.48
CA GLN A 189 24.42 -9.90 -3.93
C GLN A 189 24.26 -11.26 -4.62
N LEU A 190 25.10 -12.24 -4.28
CA LEU A 190 24.98 -13.61 -4.79
C LEU A 190 23.66 -14.28 -4.35
N ALA A 191 23.27 -14.13 -3.09
CA ALA A 191 21.99 -14.65 -2.58
C ALA A 191 20.77 -14.00 -3.29
N LEU A 192 20.84 -12.71 -3.59
CA LEU A 192 19.80 -12.01 -4.36
C LEU A 192 19.72 -12.49 -5.81
N GLN A 193 20.86 -12.73 -6.46
CA GLN A 193 20.92 -13.25 -7.83
C GLN A 193 20.37 -14.69 -7.92
N GLU A 194 20.68 -15.53 -6.93
CA GLU A 194 20.12 -16.89 -6.83
C GLU A 194 18.60 -16.85 -6.61
N LEU A 195 18.10 -15.97 -5.73
CA LEU A 195 16.67 -15.79 -5.50
C LEU A 195 15.94 -15.34 -6.79
N GLN A 196 16.53 -14.44 -7.57
CA GLN A 196 16.00 -14.01 -8.87
C GLN A 196 15.99 -15.16 -9.90
N SER A 197 17.04 -16.00 -9.92
CA SER A 197 17.10 -17.21 -10.75
C SER A 197 15.97 -18.19 -10.41
N GLN A 198 15.75 -18.44 -9.11
CA GLN A 198 14.66 -19.29 -8.62
C GLN A 198 13.27 -18.70 -8.90
N GLN A 199 13.10 -17.38 -8.82
CA GLN A 199 11.86 -16.69 -9.19
C GLN A 199 11.55 -16.85 -10.70
N LEU A 200 12.56 -16.71 -11.57
CA LEU A 200 12.36 -16.89 -13.01
C LEU A 200 12.03 -18.36 -13.35
N SER A 201 12.75 -19.31 -12.75
CA SER A 201 12.53 -20.75 -12.92
C SER A 201 11.14 -21.19 -12.45
N THR A 202 10.66 -20.66 -11.31
CA THR A 202 9.31 -20.95 -10.81
C THR A 202 8.22 -20.29 -11.67
N ALA A 203 8.42 -19.05 -12.16
CA ALA A 203 7.51 -18.41 -13.10
C ALA A 203 7.33 -19.23 -14.40
N MET A 204 8.43 -19.63 -15.05
CA MET A 204 8.39 -20.47 -16.27
C MET A 204 7.68 -21.81 -16.05
N ARG A 205 7.84 -22.43 -14.86
CA ARG A 205 7.12 -23.66 -14.50
C ARG A 205 5.61 -23.44 -14.32
N VAL A 206 5.20 -22.29 -13.78
CA VAL A 206 3.79 -21.91 -13.64
C VAL A 206 3.17 -21.59 -15.01
N GLU A 207 3.86 -20.83 -15.87
CA GLU A 207 3.40 -20.54 -17.23
C GLU A 207 3.23 -21.82 -18.07
N SER A 208 4.17 -22.76 -17.95
CA SER A 208 4.07 -24.09 -18.59
C SER A 208 2.87 -24.90 -18.06
N ALA A 209 2.64 -24.91 -16.75
CA ALA A 209 1.49 -25.58 -16.15
C ALA A 209 0.15 -24.94 -16.58
N ILE A 210 0.07 -23.60 -16.63
CA ILE A 210 -1.09 -22.87 -17.14
C ILE A 210 -1.34 -23.24 -18.61
N SER A 211 -0.30 -23.28 -19.43
CA SER A 211 -0.41 -23.65 -20.86
C SER A 211 -0.94 -25.07 -21.03
N SER A 212 -0.50 -26.02 -20.20
CA SER A 212 -1.01 -27.40 -20.18
C SER A 212 -2.49 -27.47 -19.77
N ILE A 213 -2.90 -26.70 -18.75
CA ILE A 213 -4.29 -26.66 -18.28
C ILE A 213 -5.22 -26.05 -19.34
N VAL A 214 -4.79 -24.99 -20.03
CA VAL A 214 -5.53 -24.38 -21.14
C VAL A 214 -5.65 -25.36 -22.31
N HIS A 215 -4.61 -26.15 -22.61
CA HIS A 215 -4.69 -27.20 -23.62
C HIS A 215 -5.72 -28.28 -23.26
N GLU A 216 -5.69 -28.81 -22.02
CA GLU A 216 -6.70 -29.76 -21.53
C GLU A 216 -8.12 -29.19 -21.54
N GLN A 217 -8.29 -27.89 -21.23
CA GLN A 217 -9.60 -27.24 -21.27
C GLN A 217 -10.16 -27.18 -22.70
N ASN A 218 -9.33 -26.82 -23.68
CA ASN A 218 -9.72 -26.81 -25.09
C ASN A 218 -10.09 -28.22 -25.59
N GLU A 219 -9.36 -29.26 -25.19
CA GLU A 219 -9.71 -30.65 -25.53
C GLU A 219 -11.04 -31.10 -24.90
N ARG A 220 -11.29 -30.74 -23.63
CA ARG A 220 -12.56 -31.01 -22.95
C ARG A 220 -13.73 -30.30 -23.64
N GLU A 221 -13.57 -29.05 -24.05
CA GLU A 221 -14.63 -28.32 -24.77
C GLU A 221 -14.97 -29.00 -26.11
N LEU A 222 -13.96 -29.44 -26.87
CA LEU A 222 -14.17 -30.20 -28.11
C LEU A 222 -14.89 -31.53 -27.87
N LEU A 223 -14.60 -32.22 -26.76
CA LEU A 223 -15.30 -33.45 -26.36
C LEU A 223 -16.75 -33.19 -25.93
N GLU A 224 -17.03 -32.09 -25.23
CA GLU A 224 -18.41 -31.68 -24.88
C GLU A 224 -19.23 -31.26 -26.11
N GLN A 225 -18.61 -30.55 -27.07
CA GLN A 225 -19.22 -30.24 -28.37
C GLN A 225 -19.52 -31.53 -29.17
N ALA A 226 -18.62 -32.53 -29.16
CA ALA A 226 -18.87 -33.83 -29.76
C ALA A 226 -20.01 -34.59 -29.05
N MET A 227 -20.00 -34.65 -27.72
CA MET A 227 -21.03 -35.31 -26.92
C MET A 227 -22.42 -34.73 -27.17
N THR A 228 -22.56 -33.39 -27.16
CA THR A 228 -23.82 -32.71 -27.46
C THR A 228 -24.29 -32.93 -28.90
N GLN A 229 -23.37 -33.09 -29.88
CA GLN A 229 -23.73 -33.52 -31.24
C GLN A 229 -24.26 -34.96 -31.26
N HIS A 230 -23.66 -35.88 -30.50
CA HIS A 230 -24.13 -37.27 -30.40
C HIS A 230 -25.50 -37.37 -29.72
N ASP A 231 -25.72 -36.65 -28.62
CA ASP A 231 -27.02 -36.48 -27.98
C ASP A 231 -28.11 -35.99 -28.94
N ASN A 232 -27.79 -35.00 -29.78
CA ASN A 232 -28.72 -34.49 -30.78
C ASN A 232 -29.04 -35.51 -31.88
N ARG A 233 -28.10 -36.41 -32.22
CA ARG A 233 -28.35 -37.55 -33.11
C ARG A 233 -29.24 -38.60 -32.43
N ILE A 234 -28.99 -38.94 -31.17
CA ILE A 234 -29.82 -39.88 -30.39
C ILE A 234 -31.25 -39.36 -30.28
N ARG A 235 -31.44 -38.08 -29.93
CA ARG A 235 -32.76 -37.43 -29.92
C ARG A 235 -33.44 -37.40 -31.29
N ALA A 236 -32.69 -37.41 -32.39
CA ALA A 236 -33.24 -37.49 -33.74
C ALA A 236 -33.65 -38.93 -34.12
N ILE A 237 -32.90 -39.94 -33.68
CA ILE A 237 -33.24 -41.36 -33.86
C ILE A 237 -34.54 -41.69 -33.11
N GLY A 238 -34.67 -41.29 -31.83
CA GLY A 238 -35.90 -41.53 -31.06
C GLY A 238 -37.18 -40.98 -31.73
N ARG A 239 -37.11 -39.77 -32.32
CA ARG A 239 -38.23 -39.21 -33.10
C ARG A 239 -38.54 -39.99 -34.38
N LEU A 240 -37.55 -40.63 -35.00
CA LEU A 240 -37.79 -41.51 -36.15
C LEU A 240 -38.38 -42.86 -35.70
N GLU A 241 -38.01 -43.36 -34.53
CA GLU A 241 -38.58 -44.57 -33.92
C GLU A 241 -40.06 -44.34 -33.55
N GLU A 242 -40.40 -43.21 -32.91
CA GLU A 242 -41.77 -42.75 -32.66
C GLU A 242 -42.63 -42.71 -33.94
N VAL A 243 -42.10 -42.13 -35.02
CA VAL A 243 -42.78 -42.05 -36.32
C VAL A 243 -42.91 -43.43 -36.99
N MET A 244 -41.89 -44.28 -36.89
CA MET A 244 -41.96 -45.66 -37.38
C MET A 244 -42.99 -46.50 -36.61
N GLU A 245 -43.12 -46.30 -35.30
CA GLU A 245 -44.12 -46.98 -34.47
C GLU A 245 -45.54 -46.50 -34.75
N TYR A 246 -45.73 -45.19 -34.93
CA TYR A 246 -47.00 -44.63 -35.42
C TYR A 246 -47.39 -45.26 -36.78
N ILE A 247 -46.47 -45.28 -37.74
CA ILE A 247 -46.72 -45.86 -39.09
C ILE A 247 -47.03 -47.36 -39.00
N LYS A 248 -46.30 -48.14 -38.18
CA LYS A 248 -46.61 -49.56 -37.93
C LYS A 248 -48.04 -49.73 -37.41
N ARG A 249 -48.44 -48.95 -36.40
CA ARG A 249 -49.79 -49.04 -35.82
C ARG A 249 -50.86 -48.69 -36.86
N THR A 250 -50.70 -47.61 -37.62
CA THR A 250 -51.66 -47.25 -38.68
C THR A 250 -51.77 -48.32 -39.77
N ILE A 251 -50.66 -48.97 -40.14
CA ILE A 251 -50.67 -50.11 -41.08
C ILE A 251 -51.41 -51.32 -40.50
N GLU A 252 -51.28 -51.60 -39.20
CA GLU A 252 -52.01 -52.71 -38.57
C GLU A 252 -53.51 -52.38 -38.40
N GLU A 253 -53.85 -51.16 -38.01
CA GLU A 253 -55.23 -50.65 -38.00
C GLU A 253 -55.88 -50.71 -39.39
N ASP A 254 -55.12 -50.42 -40.46
CA ASP A 254 -55.56 -50.60 -41.85
C ASP A 254 -55.73 -52.09 -42.21
N ARG A 255 -54.84 -52.97 -41.73
CA ARG A 255 -54.95 -54.43 -41.97
C ARG A 255 -56.17 -55.03 -41.27
N GLU A 256 -56.41 -54.66 -40.02
CA GLU A 256 -57.59 -55.09 -39.26
C GLU A 256 -58.87 -54.62 -39.95
N ARG A 257 -58.98 -53.33 -40.28
CA ARG A 257 -60.14 -52.80 -41.03
C ARG A 257 -60.32 -53.47 -42.40
N ASN A 258 -59.23 -53.83 -43.09
CA ASN A 258 -59.31 -54.61 -44.34
C ASN A 258 -59.71 -56.07 -44.11
N ALA A 259 -59.29 -56.70 -43.00
CA ALA A 259 -59.70 -58.06 -42.64
C ALA A 259 -61.18 -58.11 -42.23
N GLU A 260 -61.64 -57.16 -41.40
CA GLU A 260 -63.05 -56.95 -41.07
C GLU A 260 -63.89 -56.70 -42.31
N SER A 261 -63.46 -55.81 -43.21
CA SER A 261 -64.17 -55.53 -44.47
C SER A 261 -64.27 -56.77 -45.37
N ARG A 262 -63.24 -57.63 -45.39
CA ARG A 262 -63.25 -58.89 -46.16
C ARG A 262 -64.12 -59.94 -45.49
N ALA A 263 -64.07 -60.08 -44.17
CA ALA A 263 -64.96 -60.95 -43.41
C ALA A 263 -66.42 -60.53 -43.58
N ALA A 264 -66.73 -59.24 -43.52
CA ALA A 264 -68.07 -58.70 -43.76
C ALA A 264 -68.54 -58.97 -45.21
N LEU A 265 -67.69 -58.80 -46.22
CA LEU A 265 -68.02 -59.16 -47.61
C LEU A 265 -68.17 -60.68 -47.80
N GLU A 266 -67.41 -61.51 -47.08
CA GLU A 266 -67.56 -62.97 -47.11
C GLU A 266 -68.82 -63.43 -46.38
N ASP A 267 -69.24 -62.76 -45.30
CA ASP A 267 -70.50 -63.04 -44.60
C ASP A 267 -71.71 -62.45 -45.33
N GLU A 268 -71.59 -61.30 -46.01
CA GLU A 268 -72.59 -60.80 -46.98
C GLU A 268 -72.71 -61.75 -48.18
N LEU A 269 -71.61 -62.31 -48.69
CA LEU A 269 -71.64 -63.32 -49.74
C LEU A 269 -72.24 -64.65 -49.23
N ALA A 270 -71.92 -65.04 -48.00
CA ALA A 270 -72.52 -66.19 -47.35
C ALA A 270 -74.01 -65.94 -47.06
N GLU A 271 -74.42 -64.73 -46.71
CA GLU A 271 -75.80 -64.33 -46.51
C GLU A 271 -76.55 -64.19 -47.83
N ALA A 272 -75.93 -63.72 -48.91
CA ALA A 272 -76.50 -63.75 -50.25
C ALA A 272 -76.69 -65.20 -50.74
N ARG A 273 -75.77 -66.12 -50.38
CA ARG A 273 -75.92 -67.55 -50.61
C ARG A 273 -77.01 -68.17 -49.72
N ARG A 274 -77.04 -67.86 -48.42
CA ARG A 274 -78.05 -68.30 -47.46
C ARG A 274 -79.44 -67.78 -47.84
N THR A 275 -79.57 -66.52 -48.24
CA THR A 275 -80.84 -65.90 -48.69
C THR A 275 -81.22 -66.35 -50.10
N SER A 276 -80.29 -66.69 -50.99
CA SER A 276 -80.62 -67.37 -52.26
C SER A 276 -81.13 -68.80 -52.00
N GLN A 277 -80.44 -69.56 -51.15
CA GLN A 277 -80.89 -70.88 -50.69
C GLN A 277 -82.20 -70.79 -49.89
N GLN A 278 -82.41 -69.75 -49.11
CA GLN A 278 -83.66 -69.45 -48.39
C GLN A 278 -84.71 -68.79 -49.28
N LEU A 279 -84.40 -68.28 -50.46
CA LEU A 279 -85.41 -67.89 -51.45
C LEU A 279 -85.87 -69.11 -52.23
N ALA A 280 -84.99 -70.09 -52.48
CA ALA A 280 -85.39 -71.42 -52.92
C ALA A 280 -86.13 -72.20 -51.82
N HIS A 281 -85.69 -72.09 -50.55
CA HIS A 281 -86.33 -72.76 -49.43
C HIS A 281 -87.63 -72.07 -49.01
N LEU A 282 -87.72 -70.73 -48.98
CA LEU A 282 -88.99 -70.02 -48.81
C LEU A 282 -89.85 -70.10 -50.07
N ALA A 283 -89.35 -70.39 -51.28
CA ALA A 283 -90.23 -70.81 -52.37
C ALA A 283 -90.91 -72.18 -52.06
N THR A 284 -90.32 -72.99 -51.19
CA THR A 284 -90.92 -74.24 -50.66
C THR A 284 -91.53 -74.12 -49.25
N LEU A 285 -91.24 -73.05 -48.50
CA LEU A 285 -91.59 -72.89 -47.07
C LEU A 285 -92.46 -71.65 -46.80
N ARG A 286 -92.51 -70.65 -47.69
CA ARG A 286 -93.69 -69.77 -47.86
C ARG A 286 -94.92 -70.54 -48.36
N ALA A 287 -94.73 -71.80 -48.78
CA ALA A 287 -95.76 -72.81 -48.99
C ALA A 287 -95.98 -73.72 -47.75
N GLN A 288 -95.25 -73.49 -46.65
CA GLN A 288 -95.27 -74.28 -45.41
C GLN A 288 -95.04 -73.36 -44.18
N LEU A 289 -95.95 -72.37 -43.98
CA LEU A 289 -96.05 -71.47 -42.81
C LEU A 289 -95.00 -70.32 -42.82
N GLU A 290 -95.28 -69.07 -42.44
CA GLU A 290 -96.01 -68.55 -41.26
C GLU A 290 -95.30 -68.82 -39.91
N THR A 291 -95.35 -67.82 -39.01
CA THR A 291 -94.94 -67.83 -37.58
C THR A 291 -93.46 -67.59 -37.15
N THR A 292 -93.19 -66.33 -36.75
CA THR A 292 -92.40 -65.90 -35.55
C THR A 292 -90.85 -66.01 -35.50
N ALA A 293 -90.22 -65.26 -34.56
CA ALA A 293 -88.78 -64.85 -34.60
C ALA A 293 -88.16 -64.45 -33.22
N ASN A 294 -86.86 -64.07 -33.22
CA ASN A 294 -86.05 -63.36 -32.18
C ASN A 294 -85.65 -64.16 -30.90
N GLU A 295 -84.65 -63.79 -30.05
CA GLU A 295 -83.78 -62.58 -29.92
C GLU A 295 -82.39 -62.83 -29.23
N ARG A 296 -81.58 -61.78 -28.97
CA ARG A 296 -80.30 -61.76 -28.18
C ARG A 296 -80.51 -61.14 -26.77
N PRO A 297 -79.70 -61.41 -25.71
CA PRO A 297 -78.50 -60.59 -25.32
C PRO A 297 -77.33 -61.43 -24.71
N ALA A 298 -76.05 -61.02 -24.52
CA ALA A 298 -75.32 -59.77 -24.18
C ALA A 298 -75.16 -59.49 -22.64
N LEU A 299 -73.92 -59.56 -22.12
CA LEU A 299 -73.63 -59.52 -20.66
C LEU A 299 -72.25 -58.94 -20.22
N ASP A 300 -71.52 -58.22 -21.09
CA ASP A 300 -70.05 -58.03 -20.97
C ASP A 300 -69.55 -56.60 -20.61
N ARG A 301 -70.37 -55.77 -19.95
CA ARG A 301 -70.01 -54.35 -19.65
C ARG A 301 -69.70 -54.02 -18.19
N VAL A 302 -69.66 -55.02 -17.30
CA VAL A 302 -69.40 -54.82 -15.87
C VAL A 302 -67.92 -55.03 -15.53
N ALA A 303 -67.32 -56.15 -15.94
CA ALA A 303 -65.94 -56.52 -15.59
C ALA A 303 -64.89 -55.47 -16.06
N VAL A 304 -65.09 -54.88 -17.24
CA VAL A 304 -64.17 -53.87 -17.82
C VAL A 304 -64.05 -52.62 -16.94
N LEU A 305 -65.12 -52.24 -16.21
CA LEU A 305 -65.12 -51.05 -15.37
C LEU A 305 -64.40 -51.25 -14.03
N GLU A 306 -64.31 -52.47 -13.51
CA GLU A 306 -63.64 -52.72 -12.22
C GLU A 306 -62.12 -52.61 -12.39
N VAL A 307 -61.56 -53.26 -13.42
CA VAL A 307 -60.12 -53.26 -13.75
C VAL A 307 -59.57 -51.84 -13.90
N ALA A 308 -60.25 -51.00 -14.70
CA ALA A 308 -59.83 -49.62 -14.95
C ALA A 308 -59.76 -48.74 -13.67
N THR A 309 -60.45 -49.12 -12.57
CA THR A 309 -60.32 -48.42 -11.28
C THR A 309 -59.22 -48.97 -10.38
N ALA A 310 -58.67 -50.15 -10.67
CA ALA A 310 -57.52 -50.68 -9.95
C ALA A 310 -56.23 -49.97 -10.39
N ASP A 311 -55.99 -49.89 -11.71
CA ASP A 311 -54.77 -49.33 -12.29
C ASP A 311 -54.57 -47.85 -11.90
N ALA A 312 -55.62 -47.05 -11.99
CA ALA A 312 -55.62 -45.63 -11.58
C ALA A 312 -55.29 -45.40 -10.08
N ARG A 313 -55.42 -46.43 -9.22
CA ARG A 313 -54.98 -46.37 -7.82
C ARG A 313 -53.51 -46.76 -7.64
N ALA A 314 -52.98 -47.64 -8.49
CA ALA A 314 -51.58 -48.03 -8.48
C ALA A 314 -50.67 -46.88 -8.94
N GLU A 315 -51.03 -46.21 -10.04
CA GLU A 315 -50.30 -45.03 -10.55
C GLU A 315 -50.20 -43.92 -9.51
N ALA A 316 -51.33 -43.60 -8.83
CA ALA A 316 -51.38 -42.57 -7.79
C ALA A 316 -50.44 -42.86 -6.61
N ALA A 317 -50.31 -44.13 -6.20
CA ALA A 317 -49.38 -44.55 -5.15
C ALA A 317 -47.91 -44.43 -5.60
N GLU A 318 -47.60 -44.75 -6.86
CA GLU A 318 -46.25 -44.62 -7.42
C GLU A 318 -45.82 -43.14 -7.51
N HIS A 319 -46.73 -42.26 -7.94
CA HIS A 319 -46.48 -40.82 -7.99
C HIS A 319 -46.19 -40.21 -6.60
N ALA A 320 -46.86 -40.68 -5.54
CA ALA A 320 -46.55 -40.26 -4.17
C ALA A 320 -45.12 -40.65 -3.75
N SER A 321 -44.71 -41.89 -4.02
CA SER A 321 -43.35 -42.40 -3.71
C SER A 321 -42.25 -41.63 -4.46
N ARG A 322 -42.48 -41.28 -5.73
CA ARG A 322 -41.60 -40.41 -6.52
C ARG A 322 -41.48 -39.01 -5.89
N MET A 323 -42.59 -38.41 -5.46
CA MET A 323 -42.61 -37.08 -4.85
C MET A 323 -41.82 -37.02 -3.53
N ASP A 324 -41.96 -38.03 -2.67
CA ASP A 324 -41.19 -38.13 -1.42
C ASP A 324 -39.69 -38.28 -1.64
N THR A 325 -39.29 -38.89 -2.75
CA THR A 325 -37.89 -39.02 -3.16
C THR A 325 -37.32 -37.66 -3.57
N ILE A 326 -37.98 -36.97 -4.50
CA ILE A 326 -37.61 -35.60 -4.93
C ILE A 326 -37.55 -34.65 -3.72
N SER A 327 -38.50 -34.76 -2.79
CA SER A 327 -38.54 -33.98 -1.56
C SER A 327 -37.35 -34.25 -0.62
N ARG A 328 -36.88 -35.50 -0.51
CA ARG A 328 -35.65 -35.82 0.24
C ARG A 328 -34.41 -35.25 -0.44
N ASP A 329 -34.29 -35.42 -1.76
CA ASP A 329 -33.10 -35.03 -2.52
C ASP A 329 -32.96 -33.51 -2.58
N LEU A 330 -34.06 -32.77 -2.73
CA LEU A 330 -34.10 -31.31 -2.62
C LEU A 330 -33.56 -30.82 -1.26
N ARG A 331 -33.96 -31.45 -0.15
CA ARG A 331 -33.47 -31.11 1.21
C ARG A 331 -31.99 -31.45 1.40
N ALA A 332 -31.48 -32.50 0.74
CA ALA A 332 -30.05 -32.80 0.71
C ALA A 332 -29.25 -31.75 -0.08
N LEU A 333 -29.76 -31.35 -1.26
CA LEU A 333 -29.16 -30.31 -2.10
C LEU A 333 -29.17 -28.93 -1.43
N THR A 334 -30.24 -28.57 -0.71
CA THR A 334 -30.26 -27.35 0.12
C THR A 334 -29.15 -27.37 1.18
N LYS A 335 -28.90 -28.51 1.84
CA LYS A 335 -27.83 -28.63 2.83
C LYS A 335 -26.44 -28.54 2.22
N SER A 336 -26.19 -29.16 1.06
CA SER A 336 -24.89 -29.05 0.38
C SER A 336 -24.65 -27.64 -0.16
N TYR A 337 -25.68 -26.96 -0.69
CA TYR A 337 -25.61 -25.56 -1.08
C TYR A 337 -25.17 -24.66 0.08
N HIS A 338 -25.80 -24.77 1.26
CA HIS A 338 -25.43 -23.98 2.43
C HIS A 338 -24.00 -24.28 2.90
N LYS A 339 -23.56 -25.54 2.88
CA LYS A 339 -22.18 -25.91 3.20
C LYS A 339 -21.18 -25.25 2.24
N ILE A 340 -21.39 -25.40 0.93
CA ILE A 340 -20.51 -24.84 -0.11
C ILE A 340 -20.50 -23.30 -0.04
N ARG A 341 -21.65 -22.68 0.23
CA ARG A 341 -21.77 -21.22 0.43
C ARG A 341 -20.90 -20.74 1.60
N THR A 342 -20.92 -21.45 2.73
CA THR A 342 -20.04 -21.16 3.87
C THR A 342 -18.57 -21.34 3.50
N GLU A 343 -18.20 -22.46 2.86
CA GLU A 343 -16.82 -22.73 2.42
C GLU A 343 -16.28 -21.66 1.43
N ILE A 344 -17.13 -21.13 0.55
CA ILE A 344 -16.81 -20.00 -0.35
C ILE A 344 -16.58 -18.71 0.43
N VAL A 345 -17.44 -18.36 1.41
CA VAL A 345 -17.25 -17.16 2.25
C VAL A 345 -15.94 -17.26 3.04
N ASP A 346 -15.66 -18.42 3.60
CA ASP A 346 -14.44 -18.73 4.34
C ASP A 346 -13.18 -18.65 3.44
N PHE A 347 -13.28 -19.10 2.18
CA PHE A 347 -12.21 -19.03 1.19
C PHE A 347 -11.98 -17.59 0.68
N GLN A 348 -13.06 -16.83 0.44
CA GLN A 348 -12.98 -15.40 0.11
C GLN A 348 -12.38 -14.58 1.26
N ALA A 349 -12.71 -14.91 2.52
CA ALA A 349 -12.07 -14.30 3.67
C ALA A 349 -10.56 -14.58 3.67
N ARG A 350 -10.14 -15.84 3.48
CA ARG A 350 -8.73 -16.23 3.37
C ARG A 350 -7.99 -15.46 2.26
N ILE A 351 -8.55 -15.41 1.04
CA ILE A 351 -7.97 -14.64 -0.08
C ILE A 351 -7.85 -13.15 0.25
N ASN A 352 -8.90 -12.54 0.82
CA ASN A 352 -8.91 -11.11 1.15
C ASN A 352 -7.98 -10.75 2.32
N PHE A 353 -7.56 -11.73 3.15
CA PHE A 353 -6.50 -11.54 4.15
C PHE A 353 -5.10 -11.86 3.61
N SER A 354 -4.99 -12.73 2.59
CA SER A 354 -3.70 -13.12 2.01
C SER A 354 -3.23 -12.25 0.83
N ASN A 355 -3.99 -11.22 0.45
CA ASN A 355 -3.69 -10.36 -0.70
C ASN A 355 -3.45 -8.90 -0.28
N PRO A 356 -2.25 -8.58 0.28
CA PRO A 356 -1.94 -7.27 0.85
C PRO A 356 -1.86 -6.13 -0.18
N GLU A 357 -1.84 -6.43 -1.48
CA GLU A 357 -1.83 -5.42 -2.54
C GLU A 357 -3.19 -4.69 -2.69
N LEU A 358 -4.27 -5.23 -2.11
CA LEU A 358 -5.64 -4.73 -2.29
C LEU A 358 -6.26 -4.10 -1.02
N GLY A 359 -5.59 -4.12 0.13
CA GLY A 359 -6.15 -3.65 1.40
C GLY A 359 -5.14 -2.91 2.27
N SER A 360 -5.46 -1.68 2.69
CA SER A 360 -4.54 -0.85 3.49
C SER A 360 -4.57 -1.18 4.99
N ASP A 361 -3.53 -0.75 5.70
CA ASP A 361 -3.39 -0.91 7.15
C ASP A 361 -2.91 0.35 7.91
N ASP A 362 -3.15 1.52 7.33
CA ASP A 362 -2.89 2.85 7.90
C ASP A 362 -4.18 3.68 8.17
N GLY A 363 -5.36 3.10 7.92
CA GLY A 363 -6.65 3.80 8.01
C GLY A 363 -7.06 4.56 6.73
N HIS A 364 -6.23 4.59 5.69
CA HIS A 364 -6.52 5.19 4.39
C HIS A 364 -6.64 4.12 3.30
N PHE A 365 -7.82 3.96 2.71
CA PHE A 365 -8.07 2.95 1.68
C PHE A 365 -8.73 3.55 0.44
N ILE A 366 -8.17 3.30 -0.75
CA ILE A 366 -8.72 3.76 -2.04
C ILE A 366 -9.24 2.56 -2.83
N TRP A 367 -10.55 2.44 -2.95
CA TRP A 367 -11.21 1.40 -3.73
C TRP A 367 -11.42 1.84 -5.18
N ARG A 368 -10.70 1.19 -6.10
CA ARG A 368 -10.93 1.25 -7.55
C ARG A 368 -12.09 0.32 -7.95
N ILE A 369 -13.05 0.84 -8.72
CA ILE A 369 -14.19 0.09 -9.26
C ILE A 369 -14.16 0.18 -10.79
N ASP A 370 -13.52 -0.80 -11.41
CA ASP A 370 -13.44 -0.98 -12.87
C ASP A 370 -14.72 -1.56 -13.48
N ASN A 371 -14.91 -1.36 -14.79
CA ASN A 371 -16.05 -1.85 -15.57
C ASN A 371 -17.39 -1.32 -15.01
N PHE A 372 -17.42 -0.04 -14.62
CA PHE A 372 -18.54 0.60 -13.94
C PHE A 372 -19.87 0.41 -14.70
N THR A 373 -19.88 0.58 -16.02
CA THR A 373 -21.08 0.43 -16.87
C THR A 373 -21.64 -0.98 -16.79
N SER A 374 -20.78 -2.00 -16.78
CA SER A 374 -21.18 -3.40 -16.62
C SER A 374 -21.73 -3.67 -15.22
N ARG A 375 -21.04 -3.24 -14.16
CA ARG A 375 -21.50 -3.39 -12.77
C ARG A 375 -22.81 -2.64 -12.50
N MET A 376 -23.00 -1.46 -13.11
CA MET A 376 -24.21 -0.64 -12.98
C MET A 376 -25.39 -1.21 -13.78
N LYS A 377 -25.13 -1.93 -14.88
CA LYS A 377 -26.15 -2.76 -15.54
C LYS A 377 -26.56 -3.92 -14.63
N GLU A 378 -25.61 -4.69 -14.11
CA GLU A 378 -25.92 -5.82 -13.24
C GLU A 378 -26.64 -5.41 -11.94
N ALA A 379 -26.26 -4.28 -11.35
CA ALA A 379 -26.93 -3.71 -10.18
C ALA A 379 -28.38 -3.23 -10.47
N LYS A 380 -28.75 -3.03 -11.74
CA LYS A 380 -30.15 -2.77 -12.15
C LYS A 380 -30.95 -4.05 -12.37
N GLU A 381 -30.31 -5.08 -12.92
CA GLU A 381 -30.94 -6.35 -13.27
C GLU A 381 -31.09 -7.32 -12.07
N LYS A 382 -30.11 -7.34 -11.16
CA LYS A 382 -29.98 -8.35 -10.10
C LYS A 382 -29.82 -7.77 -8.67
N ASP A 383 -29.87 -6.45 -8.52
CA ASP A 383 -29.60 -5.74 -7.25
C ASP A 383 -28.25 -6.13 -6.59
N THR A 384 -27.18 -6.26 -7.39
CA THR A 384 -25.86 -6.67 -6.87
C THR A 384 -25.24 -5.64 -5.92
N VAL A 385 -24.65 -6.18 -4.84
CA VAL A 385 -23.87 -5.44 -3.85
C VAL A 385 -22.39 -5.66 -4.12
N LEU A 386 -21.66 -4.61 -4.46
CA LEU A 386 -20.20 -4.65 -4.51
C LEU A 386 -19.66 -4.64 -3.08
N THR A 387 -18.66 -5.48 -2.80
CA THR A 387 -17.93 -5.50 -1.52
C THR A 387 -16.46 -5.21 -1.77
N SER A 388 -15.82 -4.40 -0.93
CA SER A 388 -14.39 -4.11 -1.04
C SER A 388 -13.54 -5.24 -0.47
N PRO A 389 -12.23 -5.26 -0.77
CA PRO A 389 -11.22 -5.87 0.08
C PRO A 389 -11.33 -5.39 1.54
N HIS A 390 -10.75 -6.15 2.46
CA HIS A 390 -10.62 -5.73 3.86
C HIS A 390 -9.54 -4.66 4.00
N PHE A 391 -9.79 -3.64 4.81
CA PHE A 391 -8.80 -2.64 5.21
C PHE A 391 -8.83 -2.46 6.73
N ARG A 392 -7.74 -2.00 7.33
CA ARG A 392 -7.62 -1.82 8.79
C ARG A 392 -7.47 -0.35 9.16
N THR A 393 -7.93 0.01 10.37
CA THR A 393 -7.73 1.36 10.93
C THR A 393 -6.26 1.66 11.25
N SER A 394 -5.49 0.60 11.54
CA SER A 394 -4.04 0.63 11.71
C SER A 394 -3.50 -0.80 11.56
N LYS A 395 -2.16 -0.97 11.55
CA LYS A 395 -1.50 -2.27 11.32
C LYS A 395 -2.00 -3.42 12.20
N TYR A 396 -2.43 -3.11 13.42
CA TYR A 396 -3.02 -4.06 14.37
C TYR A 396 -4.43 -3.64 14.84
N GLY A 397 -5.06 -2.70 14.13
CA GLY A 397 -6.35 -2.10 14.45
C GLY A 397 -7.57 -2.88 13.93
N TYR A 398 -8.76 -2.27 14.06
CA TYR A 398 -10.02 -2.91 13.68
C TYR A 398 -10.05 -3.22 12.19
N THR A 399 -10.66 -4.35 11.81
CA THR A 399 -10.85 -4.73 10.41
C THR A 399 -12.19 -4.19 9.88
N LEU A 400 -12.15 -3.57 8.70
CA LEU A 400 -13.26 -2.92 8.02
C LEU A 400 -13.47 -3.51 6.62
N LYS A 401 -14.70 -3.43 6.12
CA LYS A 401 -15.00 -3.55 4.68
C LYS A 401 -16.05 -2.54 4.26
N ALA A 402 -15.95 -2.02 3.04
CA ALA A 402 -16.97 -1.21 2.42
C ALA A 402 -17.93 -2.06 1.57
N GLU A 403 -19.19 -1.65 1.49
CA GLU A 403 -20.20 -2.23 0.62
C GLU A 403 -20.90 -1.11 -0.16
N VAL A 404 -21.09 -1.31 -1.46
CA VAL A 404 -21.61 -0.31 -2.42
C VAL A 404 -22.69 -0.93 -3.28
N ASN A 405 -23.86 -0.31 -3.27
CA ASN A 405 -25.00 -0.64 -4.12
C ASN A 405 -25.09 0.46 -5.18
N LEU A 406 -24.56 0.20 -6.38
CA LEU A 406 -24.47 1.22 -7.45
C LEU A 406 -25.85 1.72 -7.89
N ASN A 407 -26.87 0.86 -7.85
CA ASN A 407 -28.24 1.24 -8.21
C ASN A 407 -29.07 1.74 -7.00
N GLY A 408 -28.55 1.69 -5.78
CA GLY A 408 -29.25 2.12 -4.56
C GLY A 408 -30.23 1.10 -3.96
N ILE A 409 -30.63 1.31 -2.70
CA ILE A 409 -31.40 0.34 -1.90
C ILE A 409 -32.82 0.85 -1.64
N GLY A 410 -33.81 -0.03 -1.79
CA GLY A 410 -35.21 0.22 -1.40
C GLY A 410 -35.77 1.49 -2.04
N LYS A 411 -36.31 2.42 -1.25
CA LYS A 411 -36.88 3.70 -1.74
C LYS A 411 -35.89 4.62 -2.46
N TRP A 412 -34.58 4.32 -2.42
CA TRP A 412 -33.53 5.08 -3.09
C TRP A 412 -33.02 4.42 -4.38
N LYS A 413 -33.48 3.19 -4.69
CA LYS A 413 -33.16 2.44 -5.90
C LYS A 413 -33.45 3.27 -7.17
N GLY A 414 -32.59 3.15 -8.17
CA GLY A 414 -32.59 3.93 -9.40
C GLY A 414 -32.11 5.38 -9.28
N ARG A 415 -31.92 5.92 -8.06
CA ARG A 415 -31.69 7.37 -7.85
C ARG A 415 -30.42 7.74 -7.09
N HIS A 416 -29.85 6.85 -6.28
CA HIS A 416 -28.65 7.13 -5.49
C HIS A 416 -27.74 5.90 -5.43
N ILE A 417 -26.43 6.11 -5.45
CA ILE A 417 -25.48 5.10 -4.95
C ILE A 417 -25.62 5.06 -3.43
N ASN A 418 -25.74 3.86 -2.88
CA ASN A 418 -25.72 3.61 -1.43
C ASN A 418 -24.40 2.95 -1.03
N CYS A 419 -23.63 3.59 -0.15
CA CYS A 419 -22.42 3.01 0.42
C CYS A 419 -22.53 2.92 1.95
N THR A 420 -21.97 1.86 2.53
CA THR A 420 -21.83 1.65 3.98
C THR A 420 -20.47 1.02 4.27
N VAL A 421 -19.97 1.17 5.49
CA VAL A 421 -18.77 0.49 5.98
C VAL A 421 -19.16 -0.37 7.17
N ARG A 422 -18.69 -1.62 7.21
CA ARG A 422 -18.96 -2.58 8.27
C ARG A 422 -17.67 -2.96 8.98
N LEU A 423 -17.75 -3.12 10.30
CA LEU A 423 -16.72 -3.78 11.10
C LEU A 423 -16.78 -5.30 10.84
N VAL A 424 -15.62 -5.92 10.65
CA VAL A 424 -15.42 -7.36 10.41
C VAL A 424 -14.56 -7.89 11.55
N ALA A 425 -14.72 -9.17 11.92
CA ALA A 425 -13.89 -9.80 12.93
C ALA A 425 -12.42 -9.83 12.47
N GLY A 426 -11.55 -9.09 13.17
CA GLY A 426 -10.11 -9.05 12.92
C GLY A 426 -9.34 -10.03 13.82
N PRO A 427 -8.13 -10.46 13.40
CA PRO A 427 -7.28 -11.34 14.22
C PRO A 427 -6.74 -10.67 15.49
N TYR A 428 -6.87 -9.33 15.60
CA TYR A 428 -6.40 -8.53 16.72
C TYR A 428 -7.53 -7.97 17.60
N ASP A 429 -8.81 -8.29 17.32
CA ASP A 429 -9.98 -7.71 18.01
C ASP A 429 -9.97 -7.89 19.54
N SER A 430 -9.27 -8.92 20.03
CA SER A 430 -9.04 -9.20 21.46
C SER A 430 -8.05 -8.25 22.16
N LEU A 431 -7.30 -7.46 21.39
CA LEU A 431 -6.35 -6.45 21.86
C LEU A 431 -6.88 -5.02 21.69
N LEU A 432 -8.09 -4.86 21.14
CA LEU A 432 -8.70 -3.57 20.84
C LEU A 432 -9.65 -3.11 21.94
N GLU A 433 -9.83 -1.79 22.03
CA GLU A 433 -10.79 -1.17 22.94
C GLU A 433 -12.24 -1.37 22.45
N TRP A 434 -13.18 -1.51 23.38
CA TRP A 434 -14.61 -1.58 23.08
C TRP A 434 -15.40 -0.80 24.14
N PRO A 435 -16.41 0.01 23.77
CA PRO A 435 -17.03 0.13 22.45
C PRO A 435 -16.16 0.85 21.40
N CYS A 436 -16.15 0.29 20.19
CA CYS A 436 -15.56 0.91 19.01
C CYS A 436 -16.44 2.09 18.55
N ASP A 437 -15.83 3.26 18.30
CA ASP A 437 -16.46 4.44 17.73
C ASP A 437 -15.51 5.08 16.72
N LEU A 438 -15.80 4.95 15.42
CA LEU A 438 -14.95 5.40 14.32
C LEU A 438 -15.70 6.41 13.45
N ASN A 439 -15.08 7.53 13.14
CA ASN A 439 -15.60 8.50 12.18
C ASN A 439 -14.92 8.28 10.82
N ILE A 440 -15.65 7.73 9.84
CA ILE A 440 -15.10 7.37 8.54
C ILE A 440 -15.53 8.40 7.49
N SER A 441 -14.57 9.13 6.94
CA SER A 441 -14.79 10.01 5.79
C SER A 441 -14.73 9.17 4.51
N ILE A 442 -15.84 9.12 3.78
CA ILE A 442 -15.98 8.43 2.50
C ILE A 442 -15.99 9.48 1.39
N VAL A 443 -15.13 9.31 0.39
CA VAL A 443 -14.87 10.31 -0.65
C VAL A 443 -15.01 9.68 -2.03
N LEU A 444 -16.03 10.09 -2.78
CA LEU A 444 -16.10 9.79 -4.22
C LEU A 444 -15.21 10.80 -4.95
N ARG A 445 -14.12 10.30 -5.54
CA ARG A 445 -13.11 11.13 -6.20
C ARG A 445 -13.56 11.60 -7.58
N ASP A 446 -13.33 12.88 -7.86
CA ASP A 446 -13.42 13.46 -9.21
C ASP A 446 -12.07 13.29 -9.94
N GLN A 447 -12.08 13.11 -11.27
CA GLN A 447 -10.93 12.67 -12.06
C GLN A 447 -10.48 13.65 -13.17
N PRO A 448 -10.42 14.98 -12.93
CA PRO A 448 -10.03 15.95 -13.95
C PRO A 448 -8.56 15.84 -14.35
N ALA A 449 -8.21 16.39 -15.51
CA ALA A 449 -6.83 16.44 -16.00
C ALA A 449 -5.85 17.19 -15.08
N ASN A 450 -6.35 18.06 -14.18
CA ASN A 450 -5.56 18.74 -13.16
C ASN A 450 -6.15 18.51 -11.77
N ARG A 451 -5.43 17.79 -10.91
CA ARG A 451 -5.91 17.35 -9.59
C ARG A 451 -6.32 18.49 -8.65
N SER A 452 -5.78 19.71 -8.83
CA SER A 452 -6.15 20.88 -8.03
C SER A 452 -7.53 21.46 -8.34
N GLN A 453 -8.19 20.98 -9.40
CA GLN A 453 -9.53 21.41 -9.82
C GLN A 453 -10.63 20.39 -9.45
N ALA A 454 -10.28 19.27 -8.83
CA ALA A 454 -11.21 18.15 -8.62
C ALA A 454 -12.21 18.41 -7.48
N MET A 455 -13.49 18.19 -7.77
CA MET A 455 -14.62 18.50 -6.89
C MET A 455 -15.15 17.25 -6.17
N ASP A 456 -14.30 16.62 -5.35
CA ASP A 456 -14.62 15.37 -4.63
C ASP A 456 -15.89 15.45 -3.76
N ILE A 457 -16.73 14.40 -3.78
CA ILE A 457 -17.92 14.30 -2.91
C ILE A 457 -17.55 13.58 -1.62
N VAL A 458 -17.36 14.36 -0.54
CA VAL A 458 -17.11 13.87 0.82
C VAL A 458 -18.41 13.60 1.59
N LYS A 459 -18.48 12.48 2.31
CA LYS A 459 -19.55 12.12 3.26
C LYS A 459 -18.95 11.42 4.48
N SER A 460 -19.28 11.88 5.69
CA SER A 460 -18.92 11.18 6.93
C SER A 460 -19.94 10.07 7.26
N LEU A 461 -19.43 8.96 7.80
CA LEU A 461 -20.18 7.84 8.34
C LEU A 461 -19.61 7.52 9.73
N GLN A 462 -20.44 7.60 10.77
CA GLN A 462 -20.03 7.18 12.11
C GLN A 462 -20.35 5.69 12.28
N LEU A 463 -19.32 4.90 12.60
CA LEU A 463 -19.41 3.46 12.81
C LEU A 463 -19.17 3.15 14.29
N ARG A 464 -20.24 2.78 15.01
CA ARG A 464 -20.19 2.38 16.41
C ARG A 464 -20.45 0.88 16.57
N ARG A 465 -19.77 0.21 17.49
CA ARG A 465 -20.04 -1.18 17.87
C ARG A 465 -19.70 -1.44 19.35
N LYS A 466 -20.63 -2.04 20.10
CA LYS A 466 -20.50 -2.19 21.56
C LYS A 466 -19.44 -3.23 21.99
N SER A 467 -19.07 -4.17 21.13
CA SER A 467 -18.17 -5.28 21.45
C SER A 467 -17.54 -5.90 20.21
N ALA A 468 -16.39 -6.56 20.39
CA ALA A 468 -15.93 -7.61 19.48
C ALA A 468 -17.00 -8.71 19.44
N SER A 469 -17.40 -9.14 18.25
CA SER A 469 -18.44 -10.16 18.12
C SER A 469 -17.89 -11.55 18.33
N SER A 470 -18.39 -12.22 19.36
CA SER A 470 -18.57 -13.67 19.30
C SER A 470 -19.38 -14.06 18.05
N ARG A 471 -19.28 -15.31 17.61
CA ARG A 471 -19.90 -15.80 16.37
C ARG A 471 -21.43 -15.67 16.40
N HIS A 472 -22.01 -15.56 15.18
CA HIS A 472 -23.44 -15.44 14.85
C HIS A 472 -24.08 -14.07 15.11
N ASP A 473 -24.10 -13.24 14.06
CA ASP A 473 -24.94 -12.02 13.95
C ASP A 473 -25.36 -11.77 12.48
N TYR A 474 -25.28 -12.81 11.63
CA TYR A 474 -25.41 -12.74 10.16
C TYR A 474 -25.86 -14.07 9.52
N ASP A 475 -27.11 -14.50 9.75
CA ASP A 475 -27.94 -15.20 8.73
C ASP A 475 -29.41 -15.46 9.15
N GLU A 476 -30.06 -14.54 9.90
CA GLU A 476 -31.53 -14.56 10.04
C GLU A 476 -32.20 -13.78 8.90
N ALA A 477 -32.24 -14.40 7.72
CA ALA A 477 -32.93 -13.90 6.54
C ALA A 477 -34.41 -14.33 6.50
N ASN A 478 -35.17 -14.01 7.55
CA ASN A 478 -36.63 -13.87 7.54
C ASN A 478 -37.47 -15.06 7.00
N GLU A 479 -37.55 -16.15 7.77
CA GLU A 479 -38.63 -17.14 7.66
C GLU A 479 -39.30 -17.40 9.03
N GLU A 480 -40.23 -16.54 9.48
CA GLU A 480 -41.58 -17.00 9.89
C GLU A 480 -42.57 -15.86 10.24
N LYS A 481 -43.77 -15.99 9.65
CA LYS A 481 -45.12 -15.73 10.22
C LYS A 481 -45.33 -14.54 11.18
N THR A 482 -46.00 -13.53 10.62
CA THR A 482 -47.10 -12.74 11.24
C THR A 482 -47.55 -13.12 12.67
N ARG A 483 -47.25 -12.25 13.64
CA ARG A 483 -48.21 -11.83 14.69
C ARG A 483 -47.79 -10.51 15.36
N SER A 484 -48.76 -9.79 15.90
CA SER A 484 -48.60 -8.47 16.51
C SER A 484 -48.11 -8.53 17.97
N THR A 485 -47.25 -7.58 18.36
CA THR A 485 -47.57 -6.49 19.31
C THR A 485 -46.35 -5.61 19.58
N GLU A 486 -46.56 -4.33 19.90
CA GLU A 486 -45.59 -3.22 19.84
C GLU A 486 -44.47 -3.20 20.91
N ASN A 487 -44.15 -4.34 21.55
CA ASN A 487 -43.31 -4.40 22.76
C ASN A 487 -41.86 -4.91 22.58
N LEU A 488 -41.37 -5.12 21.35
CA LEU A 488 -39.98 -5.55 21.09
C LEU A 488 -39.02 -4.42 20.65
N ASP A 489 -39.54 -3.24 20.31
CA ASP A 489 -38.81 -2.19 19.57
C ASP A 489 -37.70 -1.45 20.35
N MET A 490 -37.51 -1.73 21.64
CA MET A 490 -36.51 -1.03 22.49
C MET A 490 -35.19 -1.78 22.70
N ASN A 491 -35.11 -3.07 22.38
CA ASN A 491 -33.83 -3.80 22.42
C ASN A 491 -33.18 -3.96 21.03
N VAL A 492 -33.92 -3.74 19.94
CA VAL A 492 -33.40 -3.73 18.55
C VAL A 492 -32.69 -2.39 18.22
N VAL A 493 -31.93 -1.86 19.19
CA VAL A 493 -30.98 -0.74 19.01
C VAL A 493 -29.60 -1.27 18.57
N GLN A 494 -29.58 -2.49 18.00
CA GLN A 494 -28.41 -3.18 17.47
C GLN A 494 -28.05 -2.64 16.08
N MET A 495 -27.57 -1.39 16.05
CA MET A 495 -26.93 -0.70 14.92
C MET A 495 -27.67 -0.82 13.58
N LYS A 496 -28.69 0.03 13.36
CA LYS A 496 -29.21 0.32 12.02
C LYS A 496 -28.04 0.64 11.09
N LYS A 497 -27.83 -0.17 10.04
CA LYS A 497 -26.75 0.02 9.05
C LYS A 497 -26.77 1.46 8.54
N GLN A 498 -25.74 2.23 8.88
CA GLN A 498 -25.64 3.62 8.45
C GLN A 498 -25.17 3.64 6.99
N TYR A 499 -25.90 4.36 6.14
CA TYR A 499 -25.58 4.52 4.73
C TYR A 499 -25.27 5.97 4.42
N ILE A 500 -24.27 6.20 3.57
CA ILE A 500 -24.19 7.44 2.80
C ILE A 500 -25.02 7.28 1.52
N PHE A 501 -25.49 8.43 1.00
CA PHE A 501 -26.32 8.52 -0.20
C PHE A 501 -25.67 9.52 -1.15
N ILE A 502 -25.33 9.07 -2.37
CA ILE A 502 -24.79 9.93 -3.44
C ILE A 502 -25.80 9.93 -4.59
N PRO A 503 -26.50 11.04 -4.87
CA PRO A 503 -27.48 11.10 -5.96
C PRO A 503 -26.83 10.80 -7.32
N HIS A 504 -27.50 10.02 -8.17
CA HIS A 504 -27.02 9.77 -9.54
C HIS A 504 -26.86 11.07 -10.33
N THR A 505 -27.76 12.04 -10.12
CA THR A 505 -27.71 13.40 -10.71
C THR A 505 -26.55 14.27 -10.21
N SER A 506 -25.70 13.77 -9.31
CA SER A 506 -24.41 14.39 -8.99
C SER A 506 -23.27 13.83 -9.82
N LEU A 507 -23.38 12.59 -10.33
CA LEU A 507 -22.35 11.93 -11.14
C LEU A 507 -22.18 12.64 -12.49
N ASP A 508 -23.27 13.17 -13.06
CA ASP A 508 -23.29 13.86 -14.36
C ASP A 508 -22.61 15.25 -14.34
N LYS A 509 -22.08 15.71 -13.20
CA LYS A 509 -21.59 17.08 -13.01
C LYS A 509 -20.08 17.26 -13.19
N PHE A 510 -19.30 16.21 -12.92
CA PHE A 510 -17.84 16.19 -12.95
C PHE A 510 -17.35 14.78 -13.34
N GLU A 511 -16.06 14.56 -13.51
CA GLU A 511 -15.50 13.31 -14.04
C GLU A 511 -15.36 12.20 -12.98
N TYR A 512 -16.39 11.96 -12.16
CA TYR A 512 -16.38 10.90 -11.13
C TYR A 512 -16.27 9.48 -11.72
N ILE A 513 -16.74 9.30 -12.95
CA ILE A 513 -16.61 8.07 -13.75
C ILE A 513 -15.82 8.43 -15.00
N LYS A 514 -14.65 7.82 -15.18
CA LYS A 514 -13.74 8.11 -16.29
C LYS A 514 -13.09 6.83 -16.78
N ASN A 515 -13.03 6.63 -18.10
CA ASN A 515 -12.54 5.39 -18.71
C ASN A 515 -13.23 4.11 -18.16
N ASP A 516 -14.52 4.20 -17.83
CA ASP A 516 -15.34 3.19 -17.13
C ASP A 516 -14.85 2.77 -15.72
N VAL A 517 -14.09 3.64 -15.05
CA VAL A 517 -13.58 3.45 -13.67
C VAL A 517 -14.13 4.54 -12.73
N MET A 518 -14.53 4.11 -11.53
CA MET A 518 -14.89 4.97 -10.39
C MET A 518 -13.92 4.73 -9.22
N PHE A 519 -13.62 5.75 -8.42
CA PHE A 519 -12.79 5.64 -7.21
C PHE A 519 -13.54 6.11 -5.95
N LEU A 520 -13.64 5.23 -4.96
CA LEU A 520 -14.16 5.54 -3.62
C LEU A 520 -13.04 5.41 -2.60
N GLU A 521 -12.70 6.50 -1.94
CA GLU A 521 -11.72 6.55 -0.86
C GLU A 521 -12.42 6.52 0.51
N PHE A 522 -11.75 5.90 1.48
CA PHE A 522 -12.17 5.72 2.86
C PHE A 522 -11.02 6.17 3.76
N LEU A 523 -11.29 7.13 4.63
CA LEU A 523 -10.35 7.71 5.58
C LEU A 523 -10.93 7.54 6.99
N VAL A 524 -10.27 6.74 7.81
CA VAL A 524 -10.62 6.58 9.22
C VAL A 524 -10.01 7.74 10.01
N ASN A 525 -10.86 8.63 10.51
CA ASN A 525 -10.44 9.71 11.39
C ASN A 525 -10.44 9.20 12.83
N HIS A 526 -9.31 9.39 13.53
CA HIS A 526 -9.12 9.14 14.96
C HIS A 526 -9.37 10.40 15.79
#